data_AF-A0A661CQ08-F1
#
_entry.id   AF-A0A661CQ08-F1
#
_cell.length_a   1.000
_cell.length_b   1.000
_cell.length_c   1.000
_cell.angle_alpha   90.00
_cell.angle_beta   90.00
_cell.angle_gamma   90.00
#
_symmetry.space_group_name_H-M   'P 1'
#
loop_
_entity.id
_entity.type
_entity.pdbx_description
1 polymer ?
#
loop_
_entity_poly.entity_id
_entity_poly.type
_entity_poly.pdbx_seq_one_letter_code
_entity_poly.pdbx_strand_id
1 'polypeptide(L)'
;MTGMINNVSLEQAAEIAIQQATSQGASAAEVGVSHSNGLSVTVRQGDVETLEHNNDTGLAVTVYFGQSKASASTSDLRSEAIADTVKAACGIAKHTQSDACTGLADSELMATEFSDLSLYHPWDIDPEQAINIATECEQAGFDVDNQISNSEGASLSSHQGGRVYANSHGFVGSTTSTRHSLSSTFIANDDRGMQRDYWYDIARDATDLESAKHIGQRAAQNTLRRLNARTMTTGTYPVIFASEIAPSLFGQFIGAIRGGALYRKSSFLLDHLDKKIFPEFMHIYEQPHLLKGIGSAMFDGEGVATHARDIVCNGVLQGYVLDSYSARKLDMATT
;
A
#
# COMPACT_ATOMS: atom_id res chain seq x y z
N MET A 1 19.00 9.90 -16.55
CA MET A 1 18.14 11.10 -16.50
C MET A 1 16.94 10.75 -15.66
N THR A 2 17.02 11.02 -14.37
CA THR A 2 15.93 10.89 -13.40
C THR A 2 14.88 11.94 -13.79
N GLY A 3 13.89 11.54 -14.58
CA GLY A 3 12.77 12.42 -14.91
C GLY A 3 12.09 12.81 -13.60
N MET A 4 12.18 14.08 -13.21
CA MET A 4 11.37 14.60 -12.12
C MET A 4 9.92 14.22 -12.41
N ILE A 5 9.29 13.56 -11.45
CA ILE A 5 7.87 13.24 -11.54
C ILE A 5 7.13 14.58 -11.55
N ASN A 6 6.67 14.96 -12.74
CA ASN A 6 6.02 16.24 -12.93
C ASN A 6 4.53 16.09 -12.60
N ASN A 7 4.16 16.35 -11.35
CA ASN A 7 2.75 16.32 -10.94
C ASN A 7 1.87 17.24 -11.81
N VAL A 8 2.42 18.32 -12.38
CA VAL A 8 1.68 19.23 -13.26
C VAL A 8 1.06 18.49 -14.45
N SER A 9 1.77 17.53 -15.06
CA SER A 9 1.20 16.77 -16.19
C SER A 9 0.16 15.75 -15.74
N LEU A 10 0.28 15.21 -14.52
CA LEU A 10 -0.71 14.29 -13.94
C LEU A 10 -1.99 15.05 -13.55
N GLU A 11 -1.84 16.24 -12.97
CA GLU A 11 -2.95 17.15 -12.63
C GLU A 11 -3.68 17.60 -13.90
N GLN A 12 -2.96 17.94 -14.98
CA GLN A 12 -3.56 18.24 -16.29
C GLN A 12 -4.34 17.05 -16.86
N ALA A 13 -3.81 15.82 -16.78
CA ALA A 13 -4.52 14.64 -17.23
C ALA A 13 -5.81 14.38 -16.42
N ALA A 14 -5.74 14.59 -15.10
CA ALA A 14 -6.92 14.49 -14.23
C ALA A 14 -7.97 15.55 -14.58
N GLU A 15 -7.55 16.79 -14.79
CA GLU A 15 -8.43 17.90 -15.18
C GLU A 15 -9.11 17.63 -16.52
N ILE A 16 -8.37 17.17 -17.53
CA ILE A 16 -8.92 16.78 -18.83
C ILE A 16 -10.00 15.70 -18.63
N ALA A 17 -9.73 14.66 -17.84
CA ALA A 17 -10.70 13.60 -17.58
C ALA A 17 -11.99 14.12 -16.91
N ILE A 18 -11.89 15.00 -15.92
CA ILE A 18 -13.04 15.61 -15.25
C ILE A 18 -13.84 16.50 -16.21
N GLN A 19 -13.16 17.31 -17.03
CA GLN A 19 -13.80 18.16 -18.05
C GLN A 19 -14.53 17.32 -19.10
N GLN A 20 -13.92 16.22 -19.56
CA GLN A 20 -14.54 15.27 -20.50
C GLN A 20 -15.74 14.56 -19.88
N ALA A 21 -15.71 14.21 -18.60
CA ALA A 21 -16.84 13.55 -17.94
C ALA A 21 -18.03 14.51 -17.84
N THR A 22 -17.76 15.76 -17.45
CA THR A 22 -18.75 16.83 -17.34
C THR A 22 -19.40 17.15 -18.69
N SER A 23 -18.59 17.29 -19.75
CA SER A 23 -19.10 17.59 -21.09
C SER A 23 -19.97 16.47 -21.68
N GLN A 24 -19.75 15.22 -21.23
CA GLN A 24 -20.55 14.05 -21.62
C GLN A 24 -21.78 13.81 -20.74
N GLY A 25 -22.05 14.73 -19.80
CA GLY A 25 -23.26 14.78 -18.99
C GLY A 25 -23.22 13.97 -17.69
N ALA A 26 -22.03 13.57 -17.22
CA ALA A 26 -21.92 12.95 -15.90
C ALA A 26 -22.36 13.94 -14.82
N SER A 27 -23.12 13.47 -13.82
CA SER A 27 -23.54 14.28 -12.67
C SER A 27 -22.41 14.48 -11.67
N ALA A 28 -21.47 13.53 -11.61
CA ALA A 28 -20.23 13.64 -10.85
C ALA A 28 -19.15 12.75 -11.48
N ALA A 29 -17.88 13.00 -11.15
CA ALA A 29 -16.76 12.19 -11.58
C ALA A 29 -15.60 12.26 -10.57
N GLU A 30 -14.81 11.20 -10.52
CA GLU A 30 -13.53 11.14 -9.82
C GLU A 30 -12.47 10.46 -10.70
N VAL A 31 -11.24 10.89 -10.54
CA VAL A 31 -10.10 10.47 -11.35
C VAL A 31 -8.90 10.24 -10.45
N GLY A 32 -8.27 9.08 -10.59
CA GLY A 32 -6.95 8.80 -10.06
C GLY A 32 -5.94 8.74 -11.20
N VAL A 33 -4.84 9.47 -11.09
CA VAL A 33 -3.71 9.40 -12.03
C VAL A 33 -2.46 9.07 -11.24
N SER A 34 -1.64 8.15 -11.77
CA SER A 34 -0.37 7.80 -11.15
C SER A 34 0.72 7.61 -12.17
N HIS A 35 1.93 7.99 -11.80
CA HIS A 35 3.15 7.65 -12.51
C HIS A 35 4.19 7.18 -11.49
N SER A 36 4.84 6.06 -11.76
CA SER A 36 5.94 5.56 -10.94
C SER A 36 7.06 5.04 -11.82
N ASN A 37 8.29 5.23 -11.35
CA ASN A 37 9.46 4.60 -11.94
C ASN A 37 10.41 4.10 -10.87
N GLY A 38 11.26 3.15 -11.23
CA GLY A 38 12.17 2.55 -10.29
C GLY A 38 13.15 1.57 -10.90
N LEU A 39 14.02 1.08 -10.03
CA LEU A 39 15.02 0.08 -10.30
C LEU A 39 14.79 -1.09 -9.34
N SER A 40 14.76 -2.30 -9.87
CA SER A 40 14.73 -3.54 -9.09
C SER A 40 15.87 -4.44 -9.54
N VAL A 41 16.71 -4.86 -8.61
CA VAL A 41 17.84 -5.76 -8.86
C VAL A 41 17.70 -6.99 -7.96
N THR A 42 17.88 -8.17 -8.53
CA THR A 42 18.04 -9.41 -7.77
C THR A 42 19.37 -10.05 -8.10
N VAL A 43 20.15 -10.35 -7.08
CA VAL A 43 21.37 -11.15 -7.15
C VAL A 43 21.10 -12.49 -6.49
N ARG A 44 21.62 -13.56 -7.06
CA ARG A 44 21.51 -14.91 -6.53
C ARG A 44 22.80 -15.67 -6.72
N GLN A 45 23.34 -16.22 -5.62
CA GLN A 45 24.63 -16.90 -5.58
C GLN A 45 25.78 -16.04 -6.16
N GLY A 46 25.73 -14.72 -5.95
CA GLY A 46 26.72 -13.77 -6.46
C GLY A 46 26.55 -13.36 -7.93
N ASP A 47 25.62 -13.98 -8.66
CA ASP A 47 25.31 -13.63 -10.05
C ASP A 47 24.05 -12.76 -10.12
N VAL A 48 24.02 -11.80 -11.06
CA VAL A 48 22.82 -10.97 -11.30
C VAL A 48 21.76 -11.82 -11.99
N GLU A 49 20.61 -12.01 -11.34
CA GLU A 49 19.48 -12.77 -11.87
C GLU A 49 18.53 -11.86 -12.65
N THR A 50 18.16 -10.71 -12.07
CA THR A 50 17.30 -9.72 -12.72
C THR A 50 17.80 -8.29 -12.51
N LEU A 51 17.64 -7.48 -13.55
CA LEU A 51 17.85 -6.05 -13.55
C LEU A 51 16.68 -5.43 -14.30
N GLU A 52 15.75 -4.80 -13.58
CA GLU A 52 14.50 -4.28 -14.12
C GLU A 52 14.38 -2.78 -13.88
N HIS A 53 14.04 -2.06 -14.95
CA HIS A 53 13.60 -0.68 -14.87
C HIS A 53 12.08 -0.63 -15.04
N ASN A 54 11.39 -0.17 -14.00
CA ASN A 54 9.95 -0.01 -14.02
C ASN A 54 9.61 1.44 -14.41
N ASN A 55 8.59 1.60 -15.25
CA ASN A 55 8.05 2.90 -15.61
C ASN A 55 6.57 2.72 -15.96
N ASP A 56 5.72 2.97 -14.97
CA ASP A 56 4.30 2.68 -15.01
C ASP A 56 3.52 3.98 -14.95
N THR A 57 2.53 4.11 -15.82
CA THR A 57 1.61 5.25 -15.84
C THR A 57 0.19 4.74 -15.98
N GLY A 58 -0.74 5.36 -15.27
CA GLY A 58 -2.14 4.97 -15.29
C GLY A 58 -3.07 6.12 -14.95
N LEU A 59 -4.24 6.12 -15.57
CA LEU A 59 -5.39 6.94 -15.24
C LEU A 59 -6.61 6.02 -15.09
N ALA A 60 -7.34 6.19 -14.01
CA ALA A 60 -8.64 5.56 -13.79
C ALA A 60 -9.67 6.65 -13.53
N VAL A 61 -10.83 6.57 -14.18
CA VAL A 61 -11.95 7.48 -14.00
C VAL A 61 -13.18 6.68 -13.58
N THR A 62 -13.89 7.17 -12.58
CA THR A 62 -15.25 6.74 -12.24
C THR A 62 -16.19 7.89 -12.52
N VAL A 63 -17.25 7.63 -13.30
CA VAL A 63 -18.29 8.61 -13.61
C VAL A 63 -19.61 8.18 -13.01
N TYR A 64 -20.43 9.17 -12.67
CA TYR A 64 -21.73 9.00 -12.06
C TYR A 64 -22.80 9.65 -12.94
N PHE A 65 -23.93 8.97 -13.11
CA PHE A 65 -25.15 9.48 -13.76
C PHE A 65 -26.30 9.30 -12.78
N GLY A 66 -26.54 10.32 -11.95
CA GLY A 66 -27.37 10.18 -10.76
C GLY A 66 -26.76 9.16 -9.79
N GLN A 67 -27.45 8.05 -9.59
CA GLN A 67 -27.03 6.95 -8.70
C GLN A 67 -26.48 5.73 -9.44
N SER A 68 -26.29 5.82 -10.76
CA SER A 68 -25.59 4.81 -11.55
C SER A 68 -24.13 5.22 -11.73
N LYS A 69 -23.19 4.26 -11.65
CA LYS A 69 -21.77 4.52 -11.90
C LYS A 69 -21.13 3.52 -12.85
N ALA A 70 -19.99 3.91 -13.41
CA ALA A 70 -19.05 2.99 -14.05
C ALA A 70 -17.64 3.56 -13.99
N SER A 71 -16.66 2.67 -14.08
CA SER A 71 -15.24 3.03 -14.11
C SER A 71 -14.58 2.51 -15.37
N ALA A 72 -13.56 3.23 -15.85
CA ALA A 72 -12.67 2.80 -16.92
C ALA A 72 -11.25 3.29 -16.63
N SER A 73 -10.25 2.67 -17.24
CA SER A 73 -8.84 3.02 -17.03
C SER A 73 -8.01 2.87 -18.28
N THR A 74 -6.91 3.62 -18.36
CA THR A 74 -5.92 3.61 -19.44
C THR A 74 -4.52 3.87 -18.90
N SER A 75 -3.49 3.39 -19.59
CA SER A 75 -2.08 3.77 -19.34
C SER A 75 -1.59 4.90 -20.26
N ASP A 76 -2.43 5.35 -21.19
CA ASP A 76 -2.13 6.41 -22.15
C ASP A 76 -2.77 7.74 -21.70
N LEU A 77 -1.92 8.71 -21.37
CA LEU A 77 -2.33 10.04 -20.90
C LEU A 77 -2.53 11.07 -22.03
N ARG A 78 -2.50 10.67 -23.30
CA ARG A 78 -2.87 11.57 -24.41
C ARG A 78 -4.35 11.95 -24.30
N SER A 79 -4.67 13.20 -24.60
CA SER A 79 -6.02 13.75 -24.46
C SER A 79 -7.09 12.92 -25.18
N GLU A 80 -6.78 12.36 -26.34
CA GLU A 80 -7.70 11.49 -27.09
C GLU A 80 -7.98 10.18 -26.35
N ALA A 81 -6.95 9.54 -25.80
CA ALA A 81 -7.10 8.29 -25.06
C ALA A 81 -7.86 8.51 -23.75
N ILE A 82 -7.64 9.64 -23.07
CA ILE A 82 -8.42 10.05 -21.90
C ILE A 82 -9.89 10.24 -22.29
N ALA A 83 -10.16 10.97 -23.37
CA ALA A 83 -11.53 11.20 -23.84
C ALA A 83 -12.26 9.89 -24.19
N ASP A 84 -11.59 8.95 -24.87
CA ASP A 84 -12.13 7.63 -25.20
C ASP A 84 -12.40 6.80 -23.93
N THR A 85 -11.51 6.85 -22.94
CA THR A 85 -11.67 6.16 -21.65
C THR A 85 -12.89 6.70 -20.89
N VAL A 86 -13.02 8.02 -20.81
CA VAL A 86 -14.18 8.68 -20.19
C VAL A 86 -15.46 8.34 -20.94
N LYS A 87 -15.42 8.35 -22.28
CA LYS A 87 -16.57 7.97 -23.12
C LYS A 87 -17.02 6.54 -22.88
N ALA A 88 -16.09 5.60 -22.71
CA ALA A 88 -16.41 4.23 -22.34
C ALA A 88 -17.10 4.15 -20.97
N ALA A 89 -16.55 4.82 -19.96
CA ALA A 89 -17.17 4.88 -18.62
C ALA A 89 -18.59 5.50 -18.68
N CYS A 90 -18.76 6.62 -19.39
CA CYS A 90 -20.06 7.27 -19.57
C CYS A 90 -21.07 6.38 -20.31
N GLY A 91 -20.62 5.64 -21.32
CA GLY A 91 -21.45 4.68 -22.05
C GLY A 91 -21.96 3.57 -21.14
N ILE A 92 -21.10 3.01 -20.28
CA ILE A 92 -21.48 1.93 -19.36
C ILE A 92 -22.38 2.46 -18.24
N ALA A 93 -22.07 3.61 -17.63
CA ALA A 93 -22.80 4.15 -16.49
C ALA A 93 -24.29 4.42 -16.79
N LYS A 94 -24.62 4.78 -18.04
CA LYS A 94 -26.01 4.97 -18.49
C LYS A 94 -26.84 3.68 -18.53
N HIS A 95 -26.18 2.52 -18.47
CA HIS A 95 -26.81 1.20 -18.53
C HIS A 95 -26.64 0.39 -17.23
N THR A 96 -25.93 0.92 -16.23
CA THR A 96 -25.81 0.27 -14.92
C THR A 96 -27.00 0.59 -14.01
N GLN A 97 -27.27 -0.32 -13.08
CA GLN A 97 -28.36 -0.17 -12.12
C GLN A 97 -28.05 0.93 -11.10
N SER A 98 -29.09 1.68 -10.75
CA SER A 98 -29.06 2.69 -9.70
C SER A 98 -28.78 2.07 -8.33
N ASP A 99 -27.91 2.70 -7.54
CA ASP A 99 -27.63 2.34 -6.14
C ASP A 99 -27.57 3.59 -5.26
N ALA A 100 -28.44 3.66 -4.25
CA ALA A 100 -28.58 4.82 -3.38
C ALA A 100 -27.33 5.19 -2.57
N CYS A 101 -26.40 4.25 -2.38
CA CYS A 101 -25.17 4.49 -1.64
C CYS A 101 -24.01 4.95 -2.54
N THR A 102 -24.20 4.94 -3.85
CA THR A 102 -23.20 5.34 -4.83
C THR A 102 -23.14 6.87 -4.98
N GLY A 103 -21.93 7.42 -4.99
CA GLY A 103 -21.66 8.84 -5.20
C GLY A 103 -20.27 9.20 -4.64
N LEU A 104 -19.75 10.38 -5.02
CA LEU A 104 -18.52 10.92 -4.43
C LEU A 104 -18.66 11.06 -2.91
N ALA A 105 -17.54 11.08 -2.19
CA ALA A 105 -17.51 11.53 -0.80
C ALA A 105 -18.08 12.96 -0.67
N ASP A 106 -18.70 13.26 0.47
CA ASP A 106 -19.33 14.56 0.68
C ASP A 106 -18.27 15.67 0.65
N SER A 107 -18.58 16.78 -0.03
CA SER A 107 -17.60 17.82 -0.38
C SER A 107 -16.91 18.48 0.83
N GLU A 108 -17.62 18.55 1.94
CA GLU A 108 -17.18 19.08 3.23
C GLU A 108 -16.15 18.20 3.94
N LEU A 109 -16.00 16.95 3.53
CA LEU A 109 -15.01 16.01 4.05
C LEU A 109 -13.67 16.10 3.33
N MET A 110 -13.62 16.80 2.19
CA MET A 110 -12.42 16.90 1.38
C MET A 110 -11.27 17.56 2.14
N ALA A 111 -10.05 17.06 1.95
CA ALA A 111 -8.88 17.66 2.56
C ALA A 111 -8.66 19.11 2.08
N THR A 112 -8.50 20.03 3.04
CA THR A 112 -8.19 21.44 2.77
C THR A 112 -6.76 21.81 3.13
N GLU A 113 -6.08 20.93 3.87
CA GLU A 113 -4.70 21.13 4.33
C GLU A 113 -3.81 20.03 3.74
N PHE A 114 -2.64 20.42 3.25
CA PHE A 114 -1.68 19.54 2.58
C PHE A 114 -0.28 19.75 3.14
N SER A 115 -0.10 19.38 4.40
CA SER A 115 1.20 19.45 5.07
C SER A 115 2.21 18.52 4.38
N ASP A 116 3.47 18.93 4.32
CA ASP A 116 4.54 18.08 3.81
C ASP A 116 4.83 16.94 4.79
N LEU A 117 4.41 15.72 4.42
CA LEU A 117 4.64 14.50 5.17
C LEU A 117 6.06 13.91 4.99
N SER A 118 6.93 14.59 4.25
CA SER A 118 8.30 14.17 3.96
C SER A 118 8.35 12.75 3.37
N LEU A 119 7.53 12.47 2.36
CA LEU A 119 7.40 11.13 1.77
C LEU A 119 8.34 10.87 0.60
N TYR A 120 8.98 11.91 0.06
CA TYR A 120 9.78 11.86 -1.16
C TYR A 120 11.26 12.13 -0.87
N HIS A 121 12.04 11.05 -0.87
CA HIS A 121 13.48 11.00 -0.63
C HIS A 121 14.13 10.14 -1.74
N PRO A 122 14.39 10.73 -2.92
CA PRO A 122 14.94 10.00 -4.05
C PRO A 122 16.34 9.49 -3.74
N TRP A 123 16.64 8.28 -4.21
CA TRP A 123 17.96 7.68 -4.09
C TRP A 123 18.64 7.66 -5.45
N ASP A 124 19.72 8.43 -5.60
CA ASP A 124 20.54 8.43 -6.82
C ASP A 124 21.43 7.18 -6.87
N ILE A 125 20.78 6.03 -7.04
CA ILE A 125 21.40 4.73 -7.13
C ILE A 125 21.43 4.26 -8.58
N ASP A 126 22.62 3.94 -9.07
CA ASP A 126 22.78 3.32 -10.39
C ASP A 126 22.68 1.78 -10.31
N PRO A 127 22.49 1.08 -11.45
CA PRO A 127 22.44 -0.37 -11.47
C PRO A 127 23.65 -1.09 -10.84
N GLU A 128 24.86 -0.57 -11.03
CA GLU A 128 26.08 -1.21 -10.51
C GLU A 128 26.13 -1.10 -8.98
N GLN A 129 25.79 0.05 -8.42
CA GLN A 129 25.64 0.26 -6.99
C GLN A 129 24.55 -0.64 -6.39
N ALA A 130 23.39 -0.75 -7.05
CA ALA A 130 22.30 -1.63 -6.61
C ALA A 130 22.72 -3.11 -6.58
N ILE A 131 23.43 -3.56 -7.63
CA ILE A 131 24.01 -4.91 -7.67
C ILE A 131 24.99 -5.10 -6.53
N ASN A 132 25.91 -4.16 -6.31
CA ASN A 132 26.91 -4.27 -5.24
C ASN A 132 26.27 -4.38 -3.85
N ILE A 133 25.23 -3.60 -3.57
CA ILE A 133 24.51 -3.64 -2.29
C ILE A 133 23.76 -4.97 -2.13
N ALA A 134 23.08 -5.46 -3.18
CA ALA A 134 22.40 -6.76 -3.14
C ALA A 134 23.40 -7.91 -2.95
N THR A 135 24.54 -7.89 -3.66
CA THR A 135 25.62 -8.87 -3.51
C THR A 135 26.23 -8.83 -2.10
N GLU A 136 26.46 -7.64 -1.54
CA GLU A 136 26.94 -7.50 -0.14
C GLU A 136 25.96 -8.13 0.84
N CYS A 137 24.65 -7.88 0.66
CA CYS A 137 23.60 -8.46 1.48
C CYS A 137 23.62 -9.99 1.43
N GLU A 138 23.64 -10.56 0.23
CA GLU A 138 23.66 -12.02 0.06
C GLU A 138 24.95 -12.64 0.64
N GLN A 139 26.11 -12.07 0.33
CA GLN A 139 27.40 -12.56 0.81
C GLN A 139 27.47 -12.51 2.35
N ALA A 140 26.97 -11.43 2.96
CA ALA A 140 26.97 -11.29 4.41
C ALA A 140 26.16 -12.39 5.13
N GLY A 141 25.14 -12.96 4.49
CA GLY A 141 24.40 -14.09 5.02
C GLY A 141 25.13 -15.43 4.83
N PHE A 142 25.76 -15.66 3.67
CA PHE A 142 26.62 -16.84 3.46
C PHE A 142 27.80 -16.89 4.43
N ASP A 143 28.35 -15.73 4.79
CA ASP A 143 29.49 -15.62 5.73
C ASP A 143 29.12 -15.93 7.19
N VAL A 144 27.84 -16.10 7.53
CA VAL A 144 27.38 -16.35 8.91
C VAL A 144 27.73 -17.76 9.38
N ASP A 145 27.39 -18.78 8.60
CA ASP A 145 27.52 -20.18 8.98
C ASP A 145 27.55 -21.07 7.73
N ASN A 146 28.39 -22.10 7.74
CA ASN A 146 28.54 -23.02 6.60
C ASN A 146 27.31 -23.89 6.32
N GLN A 147 26.34 -23.95 7.24
CA GLN A 147 25.06 -24.62 7.03
C GLN A 147 24.12 -23.80 6.13
N ILE A 148 24.39 -22.51 5.91
CA ILE A 148 23.74 -21.72 4.86
C ILE A 148 24.26 -22.22 3.51
N SER A 149 23.56 -23.22 2.97
CA SER A 149 23.99 -23.96 1.79
C SER A 149 23.57 -23.33 0.46
N ASN A 150 22.54 -22.47 0.49
CA ASN A 150 21.96 -21.88 -0.71
C ASN A 150 21.17 -20.59 -0.38
N SER A 151 20.77 -19.85 -1.41
CA SER A 151 20.03 -18.60 -1.35
C SER A 151 18.96 -18.56 -2.44
N GLU A 152 17.82 -17.92 -2.15
CA GLU A 152 16.81 -17.52 -3.15
C GLU A 152 17.05 -16.09 -3.66
N GLY A 153 18.16 -15.49 -3.25
CA GLY A 153 18.66 -14.20 -3.71
C GLY A 153 18.53 -13.09 -2.68
N ALA A 154 19.21 -11.99 -2.97
CA ALA A 154 19.00 -10.69 -2.35
C ALA A 154 18.43 -9.72 -3.39
N SER A 155 17.39 -8.98 -2.99
CA SER A 155 16.71 -8.04 -3.87
C SER A 155 16.73 -6.64 -3.27
N LEU A 156 17.23 -5.69 -4.07
CA LEU A 156 17.13 -4.25 -3.80
C LEU A 156 16.10 -3.65 -4.74
N SER A 157 15.17 -2.85 -4.20
CA SER A 157 14.18 -2.11 -4.97
C SER A 157 14.19 -0.65 -4.53
N SER A 158 14.29 0.26 -5.49
CA SER A 158 14.23 1.71 -5.28
C SER A 158 13.22 2.29 -6.26
N HIS A 159 12.10 2.78 -5.73
CA HIS A 159 10.98 3.28 -6.52
C HIS A 159 10.58 4.67 -6.06
N GLN A 160 10.09 5.46 -7.01
CA GLN A 160 9.53 6.77 -6.78
C GLN A 160 8.26 6.95 -7.62
N GLY A 161 7.29 7.67 -7.09
CA GLY A 161 6.00 7.83 -7.75
C GLY A 161 5.26 9.08 -7.34
N GLY A 162 4.43 9.57 -8.25
CA GLY A 162 3.47 10.64 -8.04
C GLY A 162 2.06 10.10 -8.26
N ARG A 163 1.13 10.54 -7.42
CA ARG A 163 -0.30 10.25 -7.54
C ARG A 163 -1.09 11.54 -7.43
N VAL A 164 -2.11 11.67 -8.27
CA VAL A 164 -3.11 12.72 -8.23
C VAL A 164 -4.48 12.05 -8.05
N TYR A 165 -5.28 12.57 -7.14
CA TYR A 165 -6.71 12.31 -7.08
C TYR A 165 -7.45 13.62 -7.32
N ALA A 166 -8.45 13.60 -8.20
CA ALA A 166 -9.30 14.75 -8.46
C ALA A 166 -10.76 14.33 -8.57
N ASN A 167 -11.69 15.19 -8.21
CA ASN A 167 -13.11 14.94 -8.38
C ASN A 167 -13.89 16.18 -8.81
N SER A 168 -15.15 15.99 -9.19
CA SER A 168 -16.01 17.06 -9.71
C SER A 168 -16.49 18.06 -8.64
N HIS A 169 -16.14 17.89 -7.36
CA HIS A 169 -16.27 18.97 -6.36
C HIS A 169 -15.21 20.06 -6.52
N GLY A 170 -14.22 19.84 -7.40
CA GLY A 170 -13.08 20.73 -7.58
C GLY A 170 -11.89 20.37 -6.68
N PHE A 171 -11.97 19.25 -5.94
CA PHE A 171 -10.82 18.74 -5.19
C PHE A 171 -9.74 18.26 -6.16
N VAL A 172 -8.49 18.63 -5.89
CA VAL A 172 -7.29 18.09 -6.52
C VAL A 172 -6.24 17.92 -5.43
N GLY A 173 -5.90 16.66 -5.14
CA GLY A 173 -4.85 16.30 -4.18
C GLY A 173 -3.73 15.57 -4.89
N SER A 174 -2.50 16.03 -4.72
CA SER A 174 -1.31 15.38 -5.28
C SER A 174 -0.33 14.95 -4.19
N THR A 175 0.38 13.85 -4.43
CA THR A 175 1.37 13.31 -3.50
C THR A 175 2.51 12.69 -4.28
N THR A 176 3.74 13.01 -3.92
CA THR A 176 4.94 12.29 -4.36
C THR A 176 5.49 11.47 -3.20
N SER A 177 6.02 10.29 -3.51
CA SER A 177 6.70 9.47 -2.51
C SER A 177 7.77 8.60 -3.12
N THR A 178 8.70 8.17 -2.29
CA THR A 178 9.71 7.15 -2.60
C THR A 178 9.50 5.93 -1.71
N ARG A 179 10.01 4.78 -2.14
CA ARG A 179 10.01 3.55 -1.35
C ARG A 179 11.21 2.73 -1.75
N HIS A 180 12.07 2.48 -0.78
CA HIS A 180 13.28 1.69 -0.93
C HIS A 180 13.15 0.45 -0.05
N SER A 181 13.61 -0.69 -0.54
CA SER A 181 13.64 -1.91 0.24
C SER A 181 14.81 -2.80 -0.14
N LEU A 182 15.35 -3.50 0.85
CA LEU A 182 16.37 -4.52 0.67
C LEU A 182 15.92 -5.77 1.42
N SER A 183 16.07 -6.92 0.79
CA SER A 183 15.71 -8.22 1.38
C SER A 183 16.70 -9.30 0.95
N SER A 184 16.78 -10.37 1.73
CA SER A 184 17.49 -11.58 1.35
C SER A 184 16.84 -12.82 1.96
N THR A 185 16.91 -13.93 1.23
CA THR A 185 16.31 -15.22 1.62
C THR A 185 17.34 -16.33 1.50
N PHE A 186 17.52 -17.11 2.57
CA PHE A 186 18.51 -18.18 2.63
C PHE A 186 17.89 -19.55 2.83
N ILE A 187 18.67 -20.58 2.49
CA ILE A 187 18.32 -21.98 2.68
C ILE A 187 19.45 -22.68 3.47
N ALA A 188 19.07 -23.33 4.56
CA ALA A 188 19.94 -24.20 5.33
C ALA A 188 19.37 -25.61 5.40
N ASN A 189 20.25 -26.61 5.54
CA ASN A 189 19.85 -28.02 5.57
C ASN A 189 20.29 -28.68 6.87
N ASP A 190 19.45 -29.57 7.37
CA ASP A 190 19.80 -30.56 8.39
C ASP A 190 19.31 -31.96 7.98
N ASP A 191 19.47 -32.94 8.87
CA ASP A 191 19.00 -34.32 8.67
C ASP A 191 17.47 -34.44 8.50
N ARG A 192 16.71 -33.37 8.74
CA ARG A 192 15.24 -33.31 8.67
C ARG A 192 14.75 -32.55 7.45
N GLY A 193 15.65 -31.97 6.65
CA GLY A 193 15.37 -31.38 5.35
C GLY A 193 15.81 -29.93 5.24
N MET A 194 15.31 -29.29 4.18
CA MET A 194 15.65 -27.91 3.87
C MET A 194 14.77 -26.94 4.66
N GLN A 195 15.40 -25.95 5.29
CA GLN A 195 14.76 -24.84 5.96
C GLN A 195 15.05 -23.54 5.22
N ARG A 196 14.04 -22.67 5.16
CA ARG A 196 14.12 -21.37 4.50
C ARG A 196 13.54 -20.30 5.40
N ASP A 197 14.22 -19.17 5.49
CA ASP A 197 13.69 -17.95 6.07
C ASP A 197 14.33 -16.70 5.42
N TYR A 198 13.84 -15.52 5.79
CA TYR A 198 14.25 -14.26 5.19
C TYR A 198 14.37 -13.13 6.22
N TRP A 199 14.89 -12.01 5.76
CA TRP A 199 14.77 -10.72 6.41
C TRP A 199 14.69 -9.61 5.37
N TYR A 200 14.11 -8.48 5.75
CA TYR A 200 14.01 -7.31 4.90
C TYR A 200 13.84 -6.04 5.73
N ASP A 201 14.13 -4.92 5.10
CA ASP A 201 13.76 -3.60 5.58
C ASP A 201 13.18 -2.74 4.45
N ILE A 202 12.42 -1.73 4.83
CA ILE A 202 11.71 -0.80 3.95
C ILE A 202 11.69 0.60 4.55
N ALA A 203 12.03 1.59 3.72
CA ALA A 203 11.98 2.99 4.12
C ALA A 203 11.53 3.91 2.98
N ARG A 204 11.10 5.13 3.33
CA ARG A 204 10.92 6.22 2.36
C ARG A 204 12.27 6.78 1.90
N ASP A 205 13.22 6.88 2.83
CA ASP A 205 14.57 7.40 2.62
C ASP A 205 15.58 6.26 2.76
N ALA A 206 16.46 6.11 1.78
CA ALA A 206 17.43 5.01 1.76
C ALA A 206 18.40 5.08 2.95
N THR A 207 18.59 6.25 3.56
CA THR A 207 19.44 6.40 4.75
C THR A 207 18.82 5.83 6.02
N ASP A 208 17.51 5.58 6.03
CA ASP A 208 16.82 4.92 7.15
C ASP A 208 16.86 3.38 7.04
N LEU A 209 17.34 2.83 5.92
CA LEU A 209 17.42 1.38 5.76
C LEU A 209 18.48 0.76 6.67
N GLU A 210 18.19 -0.40 7.23
CA GLU A 210 19.19 -1.31 7.78
C GLU A 210 20.30 -1.57 6.75
N SER A 211 21.55 -1.72 7.22
CA SER A 211 22.66 -2.01 6.32
C SER A 211 22.49 -3.36 5.64
N ALA A 212 22.96 -3.47 4.39
CA ALA A 212 22.94 -4.71 3.62
C ALA A 212 23.53 -5.88 4.41
N LYS A 213 24.67 -5.66 5.04
CA LYS A 213 25.29 -6.62 5.95
C LYS A 213 24.37 -7.08 7.07
N HIS A 214 23.67 -6.17 7.74
CA HIS A 214 22.78 -6.54 8.84
C HIS A 214 21.59 -7.38 8.35
N ILE A 215 20.97 -6.98 7.24
CA ILE A 215 19.84 -7.69 6.65
C ILE A 215 20.24 -9.11 6.25
N GLY A 216 21.37 -9.27 5.54
CA GLY A 216 21.90 -10.58 5.16
C GLY A 216 22.18 -11.48 6.36
N GLN A 217 22.86 -10.93 7.38
CA GLN A 217 23.15 -11.67 8.62
C GLN A 217 21.88 -12.09 9.36
N ARG A 218 20.88 -11.20 9.45
CA ARG A 218 19.61 -11.47 10.13
C ARG A 218 18.81 -12.54 9.39
N ALA A 219 18.75 -12.50 8.06
CA ALA A 219 18.09 -13.51 7.23
C ALA A 219 18.73 -14.91 7.41
N ALA A 220 20.06 -14.98 7.40
CA ALA A 220 20.79 -16.22 7.66
C ALA A 220 20.52 -16.75 9.08
N GLN A 221 20.58 -15.88 10.10
CA GLN A 221 20.29 -16.27 11.49
C GLN A 221 18.85 -16.79 11.67
N ASN A 222 17.87 -16.16 11.03
CA ASN A 222 16.48 -16.64 11.04
C ASN A 222 16.38 -18.04 10.41
N THR A 223 17.06 -18.25 9.28
CA THR A 223 17.09 -19.54 8.58
C THR A 223 17.73 -20.64 9.45
N LEU A 224 18.87 -20.37 10.09
CA LEU A 224 19.55 -21.32 10.97
C LEU A 224 18.71 -21.69 12.19
N ARG A 225 17.94 -20.75 12.75
CA ARG A 225 17.04 -21.00 13.89
C ARG A 225 15.92 -22.00 13.58
N ARG A 226 15.59 -22.22 12.30
CA ARG A 226 14.62 -23.23 11.88
C ARG A 226 15.18 -24.64 11.82
N LEU A 227 16.50 -24.81 11.80
CA LEU A 227 17.11 -26.13 11.83
C LEU A 227 16.70 -26.88 13.10
N ASN A 228 16.61 -28.19 12.97
CA ASN A 228 16.22 -29.17 13.97
C ASN A 228 14.79 -28.98 14.51
N ALA A 229 13.92 -28.31 13.75
CA ALA A 229 12.51 -28.13 14.08
C ALA A 229 11.86 -29.48 14.44
N ARG A 230 11.07 -29.50 15.51
CA ARG A 230 10.38 -30.69 16.05
C ARG A 230 8.87 -30.48 15.96
N THR A 231 8.15 -31.57 15.74
CA THR A 231 6.71 -31.59 15.95
C THR A 231 6.41 -31.58 17.45
N MET A 232 5.34 -30.89 17.82
CA MET A 232 4.84 -30.83 19.20
C MET A 232 3.62 -31.75 19.34
N THR A 233 3.40 -32.31 20.53
CA THR A 233 2.20 -33.07 20.83
C THR A 233 0.98 -32.17 20.87
N THR A 234 -0.13 -32.62 20.29
CA THR A 234 -1.40 -31.88 20.29
C THR A 234 -1.86 -31.57 21.71
N GLY A 235 -2.17 -30.31 21.98
CA GLY A 235 -2.57 -29.83 23.29
C GLY A 235 -2.83 -28.32 23.29
N THR A 236 -3.15 -27.78 24.47
CA THR A 236 -3.34 -26.34 24.67
C THR A 236 -2.10 -25.74 25.28
N TYR A 237 -1.52 -24.74 24.63
CA TYR A 237 -0.31 -24.06 25.07
C TYR A 237 -0.49 -22.54 24.97
N PRO A 238 0.20 -21.76 25.83
CA PRO A 238 0.42 -20.35 25.55
C PRO A 238 1.18 -20.17 24.24
N VAL A 239 0.77 -19.20 23.42
CA VAL A 239 1.42 -18.87 22.14
C VAL A 239 1.89 -17.42 22.19
N ILE A 240 3.17 -17.21 21.86
CA ILE A 240 3.74 -15.88 21.66
C ILE A 240 3.86 -15.65 20.16
N PHE A 241 3.18 -14.63 19.64
CA PHE A 241 3.37 -14.18 18.27
C PHE A 241 4.61 -13.29 18.23
N ALA A 242 5.58 -13.65 17.40
CA ALA A 242 6.77 -12.83 17.17
C ALA A 242 6.36 -11.46 16.60
N SER A 243 7.14 -10.42 16.88
CA SER A 243 6.83 -9.04 16.47
C SER A 243 6.71 -8.89 14.96
N GLU A 244 7.38 -9.74 14.17
CA GLU A 244 7.28 -9.72 12.71
C GLU A 244 5.94 -10.29 12.19
N ILE A 245 5.28 -11.15 12.98
CA ILE A 245 4.02 -11.81 12.61
C ILE A 245 2.82 -11.14 13.28
N ALA A 246 2.99 -10.56 14.47
CA ALA A 246 1.92 -9.92 15.23
C ALA A 246 1.13 -8.86 14.43
N PRO A 247 1.72 -8.02 13.56
CA PRO A 247 0.97 -7.11 12.70
C PRO A 247 -0.06 -7.81 11.81
N SER A 248 0.19 -9.04 11.37
CA SER A 248 -0.77 -9.79 10.54
C SER A 248 -2.08 -10.10 11.28
N LEU A 249 -2.01 -10.35 12.59
CA LEU A 249 -3.19 -10.57 13.43
C LEU A 249 -4.01 -9.28 13.54
N PHE A 250 -3.36 -8.14 13.73
CA PHE A 250 -4.03 -6.84 13.72
C PHE A 250 -4.54 -6.49 12.32
N GLY A 251 -3.88 -6.91 11.26
CA GLY A 251 -4.38 -6.81 9.88
C GLY A 251 -5.71 -7.54 9.68
N GLN A 252 -5.86 -8.73 10.27
CA GLN A 252 -7.15 -9.45 10.27
C GLN A 252 -8.23 -8.71 11.07
N PHE A 253 -7.85 -8.14 12.22
CA PHE A 253 -8.76 -7.29 13.00
C PHE A 253 -9.23 -6.07 12.20
N ILE A 254 -8.31 -5.31 11.59
CA ILE A 254 -8.64 -4.17 10.72
C ILE A 254 -9.57 -4.64 9.60
N GLY A 255 -9.26 -5.77 8.94
CA GLY A 255 -10.10 -6.38 7.91
C GLY A 255 -11.53 -6.65 8.39
N ALA A 256 -11.71 -7.14 9.61
CA ALA A 256 -13.00 -7.41 10.21
C ALA A 256 -13.81 -6.14 10.55
N ILE A 257 -13.16 -5.00 10.76
CA ILE A 257 -13.85 -3.72 11.01
C ILE A 257 -13.96 -2.82 9.76
N ARG A 258 -13.57 -3.31 8.57
CA ARG A 258 -13.76 -2.55 7.31
C ARG A 258 -15.23 -2.54 6.91
N GLY A 259 -15.70 -1.38 6.47
CA GLY A 259 -17.09 -1.18 6.04
C GLY A 259 -17.58 -2.23 5.04
N GLY A 260 -16.72 -2.59 4.08
CA GLY A 260 -16.97 -3.66 3.11
C GLY A 260 -17.32 -5.03 3.71
N ALA A 261 -16.70 -5.41 4.83
CA ALA A 261 -16.99 -6.66 5.51
C ALA A 261 -18.27 -6.55 6.36
N LEU A 262 -18.49 -5.37 6.96
CA LEU A 262 -19.62 -5.09 7.84
C LEU A 262 -20.95 -5.05 7.07
N TYR A 263 -21.07 -4.25 6.01
CA TYR A 263 -22.35 -4.11 5.30
C TYR A 263 -22.73 -5.39 4.53
N ARG A 264 -21.75 -6.21 4.14
CA ARG A 264 -21.97 -7.55 3.56
C ARG A 264 -22.26 -8.63 4.60
N LYS A 265 -22.25 -8.27 5.89
CA LYS A 265 -22.42 -9.19 7.02
C LYS A 265 -21.45 -10.37 6.99
N SER A 266 -20.23 -10.11 6.54
CA SER A 266 -19.15 -11.10 6.40
C SER A 266 -18.05 -10.89 7.44
N SER A 267 -18.38 -10.30 8.59
CA SER A 267 -17.45 -10.05 9.68
C SER A 267 -18.03 -10.54 11.01
N PHE A 268 -17.17 -11.13 11.85
CA PHE A 268 -17.51 -11.49 13.23
C PHE A 268 -17.58 -10.26 14.16
N LEU A 269 -17.12 -9.09 13.70
CA LEU A 269 -17.19 -7.81 14.43
C LEU A 269 -18.33 -6.91 13.97
N LEU A 270 -19.28 -7.43 13.21
CA LEU A 270 -20.54 -6.73 12.97
C LEU A 270 -21.23 -6.45 14.31
N ASP A 271 -21.78 -5.25 14.49
CA ASP A 271 -22.44 -4.79 15.71
C ASP A 271 -21.54 -4.77 16.96
N HIS A 272 -20.20 -4.64 16.81
CA HIS A 272 -19.25 -4.58 17.93
C HIS A 272 -18.72 -3.18 18.25
N LEU A 273 -19.21 -2.13 17.59
CA LEU A 273 -18.95 -0.76 17.98
C LEU A 273 -19.31 -0.54 19.46
N ASP A 274 -18.46 0.19 20.18
CA ASP A 274 -18.57 0.48 21.62
C ASP A 274 -18.50 -0.75 22.54
N LYS A 275 -18.11 -1.93 22.02
CA LYS A 275 -17.93 -3.14 22.83
C LYS A 275 -16.46 -3.40 23.15
N LYS A 276 -16.22 -3.96 24.33
CA LYS A 276 -14.89 -4.44 24.74
C LYS A 276 -14.55 -5.72 23.99
N ILE A 277 -13.58 -5.62 23.07
CA ILE A 277 -13.11 -6.71 22.20
C ILE A 277 -11.64 -7.09 22.47
N PHE A 278 -10.94 -6.28 23.26
CA PHE A 278 -9.57 -6.52 23.72
C PHE A 278 -9.46 -6.34 25.24
N PRO A 279 -8.35 -6.79 25.86
CA PRO A 279 -8.01 -6.43 27.24
C PRO A 279 -7.96 -4.91 27.43
N GLU A 280 -8.16 -4.46 28.67
CA GLU A 280 -8.25 -3.03 29.01
C GLU A 280 -6.99 -2.23 28.69
N PHE A 281 -5.81 -2.86 28.75
CA PHE A 281 -4.56 -2.17 28.43
C PHE A 281 -4.34 -1.95 26.93
N MET A 282 -5.20 -2.50 26.06
CA MET A 282 -5.01 -2.42 24.61
C MET A 282 -5.51 -1.09 24.06
N HIS A 283 -4.62 -0.40 23.35
CA HIS A 283 -4.88 0.84 22.64
C HIS A 283 -4.32 0.72 21.22
N ILE A 284 -5.18 0.83 20.22
CA ILE A 284 -4.82 0.87 18.80
C ILE A 284 -5.15 2.27 18.28
N TYR A 285 -4.12 3.01 17.91
CA TYR A 285 -4.21 4.42 17.53
C TYR A 285 -3.66 4.63 16.11
N GLU A 286 -4.41 5.37 15.29
CA GLU A 286 -4.06 5.72 13.93
C GLU A 286 -3.40 7.11 13.88
N GLN A 287 -2.25 7.20 13.21
CA GLN A 287 -1.49 8.45 13.02
C GLN A 287 -1.16 8.66 11.54
N PRO A 288 -2.09 9.24 10.75
CA PRO A 288 -1.92 9.31 9.29
C PRO A 288 -0.87 10.32 8.83
N HIS A 289 -0.45 11.24 9.71
CA HIS A 289 0.43 12.38 9.36
C HIS A 289 1.86 12.24 9.89
N LEU A 290 2.31 11.02 10.21
CA LEU A 290 3.70 10.78 10.58
C LEU A 290 4.66 11.13 9.44
N LEU A 291 5.72 11.88 9.75
CA LEU A 291 6.77 12.19 8.78
C LEU A 291 7.46 10.90 8.34
N LYS A 292 7.70 10.76 7.03
CA LYS A 292 8.30 9.57 6.40
C LYS A 292 7.51 8.26 6.65
N GLY A 293 6.29 8.33 7.17
CA GLY A 293 5.53 7.11 7.47
C GLY A 293 5.17 6.34 6.20
N ILE A 294 5.37 5.01 6.23
CA ILE A 294 5.08 4.15 5.08
C ILE A 294 3.59 4.21 4.71
N GLY A 295 2.70 4.31 5.70
CA GLY A 295 1.25 4.43 5.51
C GLY A 295 0.69 5.85 5.57
N SER A 296 1.55 6.88 5.61
CA SER A 296 1.11 8.25 5.84
C SER A 296 0.46 8.88 4.60
N ALA A 297 -0.63 9.61 4.81
CA ALA A 297 -1.40 10.27 3.77
C ALA A 297 -2.22 11.43 4.36
N MET A 298 -2.34 12.53 3.62
CA MET A 298 -3.18 13.69 4.01
C MET A 298 -4.67 13.49 3.69
N PHE A 299 -4.95 12.63 2.71
CA PHE A 299 -6.30 12.29 2.27
C PHE A 299 -6.38 10.82 1.84
N ASP A 300 -7.59 10.26 1.89
CA ASP A 300 -7.86 8.86 1.56
C ASP A 300 -8.04 8.61 0.04
N GLY A 301 -8.59 7.44 -0.34
CA GLY A 301 -8.84 7.09 -1.73
C GLY A 301 -9.95 7.91 -2.42
N GLU A 302 -10.72 8.69 -1.67
CA GLU A 302 -11.87 9.50 -2.11
C GLU A 302 -11.63 11.01 -1.91
N GLY A 303 -10.43 11.41 -1.47
CA GLY A 303 -10.07 12.80 -1.19
C GLY A 303 -10.45 13.29 0.21
N VAL A 304 -10.99 12.42 1.06
CA VAL A 304 -11.40 12.75 2.44
C VAL A 304 -10.19 12.97 3.32
N ALA A 305 -10.21 14.04 4.13
CA ALA A 305 -9.15 14.38 5.06
C ALA A 305 -8.93 13.26 6.09
N THR A 306 -7.69 12.78 6.17
CA THR A 306 -7.32 11.81 7.21
C THR A 306 -7.08 12.54 8.53
N HIS A 307 -7.42 11.90 9.64
CA HIS A 307 -7.22 12.44 10.98
C HIS A 307 -6.74 11.35 11.93
N ALA A 308 -5.97 11.75 12.94
CA ALA A 308 -5.56 10.82 13.97
C ALA A 308 -6.76 10.43 14.84
N ARG A 309 -6.90 9.15 15.15
CA ARG A 309 -8.05 8.63 15.90
C ARG A 309 -7.72 7.35 16.64
N ASP A 310 -8.48 7.10 17.70
CA ASP A 310 -8.49 5.81 18.37
C ASP A 310 -9.35 4.84 17.56
N ILE A 311 -8.78 3.68 17.20
CA ILE A 311 -9.55 2.55 16.67
C ILE A 311 -10.01 1.68 17.83
N VAL A 312 -9.13 1.45 18.80
CA VAL A 312 -9.44 0.76 20.06
C VAL A 312 -8.87 1.58 21.21
N CYS A 313 -9.70 1.89 22.21
CA CYS A 313 -9.27 2.57 23.43
C CYS A 313 -9.78 1.79 24.64
N ASN A 314 -8.91 1.53 25.62
CA ASN A 314 -9.20 0.70 26.80
C ASN A 314 -9.82 -0.66 26.47
N GLY A 315 -9.39 -1.27 25.36
CA GLY A 315 -9.91 -2.52 24.82
C GLY A 315 -11.29 -2.43 24.13
N VAL A 316 -11.88 -1.25 24.02
CA VAL A 316 -13.19 -0.99 23.40
C VAL A 316 -13.02 -0.48 21.97
N LEU A 317 -13.76 -1.06 21.01
CA LEU A 317 -13.80 -0.62 19.62
C LEU A 317 -14.48 0.76 19.50
N GLN A 318 -13.71 1.78 19.09
CA GLN A 318 -14.17 3.17 19.01
C GLN A 318 -14.79 3.53 17.66
N GLY A 319 -14.39 2.83 16.59
CA GLY A 319 -14.83 3.15 15.24
C GLY A 319 -14.53 2.05 14.24
N TYR A 320 -15.31 2.01 13.17
CA TYR A 320 -15.03 1.18 12.00
C TYR A 320 -14.15 1.94 10.99
N VAL A 321 -13.66 1.22 9.98
CA VAL A 321 -12.87 1.80 8.88
C VAL A 321 -13.76 1.88 7.63
N LEU A 322 -14.30 3.06 7.36
CA LEU A 322 -15.39 3.29 6.41
C LEU A 322 -14.99 4.28 5.32
N ASP A 323 -15.12 3.85 4.07
CA ASP A 323 -15.22 4.75 2.90
C ASP A 323 -16.64 5.32 2.79
N SER A 324 -16.87 6.30 1.91
CA SER A 324 -18.19 6.96 1.81
C SER A 324 -19.30 6.03 1.37
N TYR A 325 -19.00 5.04 0.53
CA TYR A 325 -19.98 4.05 0.10
C TYR A 325 -20.43 3.15 1.27
N SER A 326 -19.48 2.62 2.03
CA SER A 326 -19.77 1.73 3.15
C SER A 326 -20.36 2.47 4.34
N ALA A 327 -19.95 3.72 4.57
CA ALA A 327 -20.60 4.63 5.52
C ALA A 327 -22.09 4.78 5.20
N ARG A 328 -22.45 5.09 3.95
CA ARG A 328 -23.86 5.17 3.50
C ARG A 328 -24.62 3.84 3.63
N LYS A 329 -23.96 2.71 3.35
CA LYS A 329 -24.60 1.38 3.50
C LYS A 329 -24.90 1.03 4.96
N LEU A 330 -24.14 1.59 5.89
CA LEU A 330 -24.25 1.34 7.32
C LEU A 330 -25.00 2.44 8.07
N ASP A 331 -25.46 3.50 7.38
CA ASP A 331 -26.04 4.70 7.98
C ASP A 331 -25.08 5.36 9.01
N MET A 332 -23.82 5.47 8.62
CA MET A 332 -22.71 6.01 9.40
C MET A 332 -21.97 7.11 8.62
N ALA A 333 -20.98 7.73 9.26
CA ALA A 333 -20.06 8.68 8.63
C ALA A 333 -18.80 8.00 8.10
N THR A 334 -18.20 8.56 7.05
CA THR A 334 -16.87 8.19 6.55
C THR A 334 -15.81 8.46 7.62
N THR A 335 -14.75 7.65 7.65
CA THR A 335 -13.74 7.71 8.70
C THR A 335 -12.31 7.64 8.22
#